data_AF-A0A0W0SHR6-F1
#
_entry.id   AF-A0A0W0SHR6-F1
#
_cell.length_a   1.000
_cell.length_b   1.000
_cell.length_c   1.000
_cell.angle_alpha   90.00
_cell.angle_beta   90.00
_cell.angle_gamma   90.00
#
_symmetry.space_group_name_H-M   'P 1'
#
loop_
_entity.id
_entity.type
_entity.pdbx_description
1 polymer ?
#
loop_
_entity_poly.entity_id
_entity_poly.type
_entity_poly.pdbx_seq_one_letter_code
_entity_poly.pdbx_strand_id
1 'polypeptide(L)'
;MIGAGIGGGIIGLAADSLVKAVNYTMITDVQISERVGKGTVHEQFNSNLQNGTASGTTQTLSKHSDYQRYRTRVVSNADKVNLSFAEARPALEQGLVKTLAGIF
;
A
#
# COMPACT_ATOMS: atom_id res chain seq x y z
N MET A 1 61.78 -15.15 -27.28
CA MET A 1 60.60 -16.02 -27.06
C MET A 1 60.53 -16.32 -25.56
N ILE A 2 59.80 -15.49 -24.79
CA ILE A 2 59.49 -15.74 -23.37
C ILE A 2 58.00 -16.07 -23.31
N GLY A 3 57.69 -17.22 -22.68
CA GLY A 3 56.48 -17.99 -22.88
C GLY A 3 55.20 -17.38 -22.32
N ALA A 4 54.09 -17.77 -22.95
CA ALA A 4 52.73 -17.49 -22.55
C ALA A 4 52.40 -18.11 -21.17
N GLY A 5 51.71 -17.33 -20.34
CA GLY A 5 51.09 -17.76 -19.10
C GLY A 5 49.84 -16.92 -18.84
N ILE A 6 48.89 -16.93 -19.79
CA ILE A 6 47.52 -16.46 -19.55
C ILE A 6 46.82 -17.62 -18.83
N GLY A 7 46.63 -17.51 -17.52
CA GLY A 7 46.05 -18.61 -16.76
C GLY A 7 45.64 -18.20 -15.37
N GLY A 8 44.35 -17.88 -15.22
CA GLY A 8 43.65 -17.96 -13.95
C GLY A 8 43.44 -16.61 -13.26
N GLY A 9 42.20 -16.14 -13.26
CA GLY A 9 41.79 -15.10 -12.32
C GLY A 9 40.71 -14.12 -12.76
N ILE A 10 39.85 -14.44 -13.72
CA ILE A 10 38.69 -13.59 -14.04
C ILE A 10 37.37 -14.39 -14.02
N ILE A 11 37.14 -15.18 -12.97
CA ILE A 11 35.86 -15.91 -12.79
C ILE A 11 35.22 -15.62 -11.42
N GLY A 12 35.43 -14.42 -10.86
CA GLY A 12 35.00 -14.11 -9.49
C GLY A 12 34.01 -12.96 -9.32
N LEU A 13 33.78 -12.12 -10.35
CA LEU A 13 33.16 -10.80 -10.13
C LEU A 13 31.78 -10.60 -10.78
N ALA A 14 31.08 -11.67 -11.18
CA ALA A 14 29.82 -11.52 -11.91
C ALA A 14 28.64 -12.37 -11.38
N ALA A 15 28.67 -12.83 -10.12
CA ALA A 15 27.56 -13.61 -9.55
C ALA A 15 26.52 -12.76 -8.77
N ASP A 16 26.82 -11.49 -8.46
CA ASP A 16 26.00 -10.68 -7.54
C ASP A 16 24.73 -10.06 -8.16
N SER A 17 24.43 -10.30 -9.44
CA SER A 17 23.27 -9.67 -10.11
C SER A 17 22.07 -10.61 -10.37
N LEU A 18 22.19 -11.92 -10.08
CA LEU A 18 21.18 -12.92 -10.45
C LEU A 18 20.14 -13.21 -9.35
N VAL A 19 20.35 -12.75 -8.11
CA VAL A 19 19.42 -12.96 -7.00
C VAL A 19 19.12 -11.63 -6.34
N LYS A 20 17.93 -11.07 -6.59
CA LYS A 20 17.48 -9.82 -5.97
C LYS A 20 16.37 -10.10 -4.97
N ALA A 21 16.52 -9.66 -3.73
CA ALA A 21 15.38 -9.59 -2.81
C ALA A 21 14.44 -8.48 -3.29
N VAL A 22 13.20 -8.84 -3.63
CA VAL A 22 12.19 -7.88 -4.11
C VAL A 22 11.01 -7.90 -3.16
N ASN A 23 10.56 -6.71 -2.75
CA ASN A 23 9.40 -6.50 -1.90
C ASN A 23 8.36 -5.67 -2.65
N TYR A 24 7.13 -6.17 -2.73
CA TYR A 24 5.97 -5.41 -3.17
C TYR A 24 5.04 -5.15 -2.00
N THR A 25 4.57 -3.91 -1.89
CA THR A 25 3.56 -3.50 -0.92
C THR A 25 2.36 -2.93 -1.65
N MET A 26 1.17 -3.42 -1.32
CA MET A 26 -0.10 -2.90 -1.79
C MET A 26 -0.82 -2.23 -0.62
N ILE A 27 -1.12 -0.95 -0.78
CA ILE A 27 -1.87 -0.15 0.19
C ILE A 27 -3.22 0.16 -0.43
N THR A 28 -4.30 -0.32 0.20
CA THR A 28 -5.67 -0.16 -0.29
C THR A 28 -6.50 0.53 0.79
N ASP A 29 -7.01 1.72 0.47
CA ASP A 29 -7.97 2.41 1.32
C ASP A 29 -9.38 1.88 1.03
N VAL A 30 -10.04 1.37 2.07
CA VAL A 30 -11.37 0.77 2.00
C VAL A 30 -12.34 1.63 2.79
N GLN A 31 -13.47 1.97 2.18
CA GLN A 31 -14.59 2.63 2.86
C GLN A 31 -15.82 1.73 2.82
N ILE A 32 -16.33 1.38 3.99
CA ILE A 32 -17.54 0.57 4.17
C ILE A 32 -18.65 1.51 4.62
N SER A 33 -19.82 1.44 3.96
CA SER A 33 -21.01 2.21 4.34
C SER A 33 -22.11 1.25 4.76
N GLU A 34 -22.40 1.21 6.05
CA GLU A 34 -23.47 0.39 6.62
C GLU A 34 -24.71 1.24 6.85
N ARG A 35 -25.87 0.78 6.40
CA ARG A 35 -27.12 1.51 6.61
C ARG A 35 -27.58 1.34 8.06
N VAL A 36 -27.87 2.44 8.75
CA VAL A 36 -28.39 2.36 10.12
C VAL A 36 -29.88 1.97 10.08
N GLY A 37 -30.24 0.89 10.79
CA GLY A 37 -31.61 0.34 10.75
C GLY A 37 -32.67 1.26 11.39
N LYS A 38 -32.30 2.04 12.40
CA LYS A 38 -33.13 3.08 13.03
C LYS A 38 -32.25 4.25 13.44
N GLY A 39 -32.71 5.48 13.21
CA GLY A 39 -31.99 6.72 13.55
C GLY A 39 -31.20 7.31 12.38
N THR A 40 -30.42 8.34 12.66
CA THR A 40 -29.51 9.00 11.71
C THR A 40 -28.14 9.14 12.34
N VAL A 41 -27.09 9.00 11.52
CA VAL A 41 -25.73 9.36 11.89
C VAL A 41 -25.58 10.87 11.70
N HIS A 42 -25.04 11.56 12.70
CA HIS A 42 -24.67 12.98 12.61
C HIS A 42 -23.15 13.07 12.39
N GLU A 43 -22.74 13.44 11.19
CA GLU A 43 -21.34 13.59 10.79
C GLU A 43 -20.94 15.07 10.92
N GLN A 44 -19.81 15.32 11.58
CA GLN A 44 -19.22 16.65 11.70
C GLN A 44 -17.84 16.65 11.05
N PHE A 45 -17.69 17.40 9.96
CA PHE A 45 -16.41 17.60 9.29
C PHE A 45 -15.84 18.96 9.71
N ASN A 46 -14.59 18.94 10.18
CA ASN A 46 -13.84 20.15 10.50
C ASN A 46 -12.59 20.18 9.63
N SER A 47 -12.45 21.22 8.82
CA SER A 47 -11.32 21.41 7.92
C SER A 47 -10.68 22.75 8.21
N ASN A 48 -9.35 22.75 8.40
CA ASN A 48 -8.57 23.97 8.48
C ASN A 48 -7.77 24.12 7.19
N LEU A 49 -8.16 25.05 6.33
CA LEU A 49 -7.49 25.33 5.07
C LEU A 49 -6.56 26.53 5.26
N GLN A 50 -5.26 26.32 5.09
CA GLN A 50 -4.32 27.44 4.98
C GLN A 50 -4.36 27.98 3.56
N ASN A 51 -4.72 29.25 3.40
CA ASN A 51 -4.88 29.90 2.10
C ASN A 51 -3.90 31.07 2.00
N GLY A 52 -2.65 30.75 1.63
CA GLY A 52 -1.53 31.70 1.58
C GLY A 52 -0.82 31.88 2.92
N THR A 53 0.10 32.85 2.98
CA THR A 53 0.94 33.11 4.18
C THR A 53 0.22 33.91 5.27
N ALA A 54 -0.94 34.49 4.98
CA ALA A 54 -1.60 35.46 5.86
C ALA A 54 -3.07 35.14 6.18
N SER A 55 -3.64 34.04 5.67
CA SER A 55 -5.05 33.71 5.91
C SER A 55 -5.29 32.21 6.00
N GLY A 56 -6.15 31.83 6.94
CA GLY A 56 -6.65 30.47 7.10
C GLY A 56 -8.18 30.49 7.13
N THR A 57 -8.80 29.46 6.59
CA THR A 57 -10.25 29.24 6.59
C THR A 57 -10.56 28.00 7.41
N THR A 58 -11.31 28.17 8.51
CA THR A 58 -11.90 27.06 9.24
C THR A 58 -13.29 26.78 8.68
N GLN A 59 -13.53 25.55 8.24
CA GLN A 59 -14.83 25.09 7.76
C GLN A 59 -15.38 24.01 8.69
N THR A 60 -16.66 24.16 9.04
CA THR A 60 -17.38 23.25 9.92
C THR A 60 -18.66 22.84 9.18
N LEU A 61 -18.74 21.57 8.77
CA LEU A 61 -19.88 21.01 8.04
C LEU A 61 -20.57 19.94 8.88
N SER A 62 -21.84 20.15 9.20
CA SER A 62 -22.72 19.16 9.81
C SER A 62 -23.57 18.49 8.72
N LYS A 63 -23.67 17.16 8.78
CA LYS A 63 -24.50 16.37 7.87
C LYS A 63 -25.20 15.23 8.60
N HIS A 64 -26.47 15.02 8.26
CA HIS A 64 -27.21 13.82 8.64
C HIS A 64 -27.07 12.75 7.55
N SER A 65 -26.87 11.50 7.96
CA SER A 65 -26.64 10.35 7.06
C SER A 65 -27.37 9.12 7.58
N ASP A 66 -28.09 8.42 6.70
CA ASP A 66 -28.65 7.09 6.99
C ASP A 66 -27.59 5.97 6.94
N TYR A 67 -26.34 6.32 6.71
CA TYR A 67 -25.21 5.41 6.63
C TYR A 67 -24.14 5.76 7.64
N GLN A 68 -23.68 4.75 8.38
CA GLN A 68 -22.45 4.79 9.15
C GLN A 68 -21.28 4.36 8.26
N ARG A 69 -20.23 5.17 8.21
CA ARG A 69 -19.07 4.93 7.36
C ARG A 69 -17.85 4.54 8.17
N TYR A 70 -17.20 3.45 7.79
CA TYR A 70 -15.93 2.99 8.34
C TYR A 70 -14.86 3.14 7.27
N ARG A 71 -13.71 3.71 7.64
CA ARG A 71 -12.55 3.83 6.76
C ARG A 71 -11.40 3.06 7.38
N THR A 72 -10.82 2.15 6.61
CA THR A 72 -9.64 1.39 7.02
C THR A 72 -8.64 1.34 5.89
N ARG A 73 -7.35 1.25 6.23
CA ARG A 73 -6.26 1.07 5.28
C ARG A 73 -5.75 -0.34 5.41
N VAL A 74 -5.84 -1.11 4.34
CA VAL A 74 -5.31 -2.46 4.26
C VAL A 74 -3.93 -2.41 3.62
N VAL A 75 -2.95 -3.01 4.29
CA VAL A 75 -1.58 -3.12 3.80
C VAL A 75 -1.28 -4.60 3.59
N SER A 76 -0.97 -4.97 2.35
CA SER A 76 -0.54 -6.32 1.97
C SER A 76 0.90 -6.28 1.47
N ASN A 77 1.67 -7.29 1.81
CA ASN A 77 3.09 -7.37 1.47
C ASN A 77 3.41 -8.72 0.83
N ALA A 78 4.29 -8.71 -0.16
CA ALA A 78 4.82 -9.91 -0.80
C ALA A 78 6.32 -9.73 -1.07
N ASP A 79 7.13 -10.63 -0.52
CA ASP A 79 8.57 -10.64 -0.69
C ASP A 79 9.08 -12.01 -1.15
N LYS A 80 9.99 -12.00 -2.11
CA LYS A 80 10.67 -13.20 -2.62
C LYS A 80 11.91 -12.80 -3.43
N VAL A 81 12.86 -13.73 -3.55
CA VAL A 81 13.98 -13.58 -4.48
C VAL A 81 13.49 -13.58 -5.93
N ASN A 82 13.99 -12.63 -6.72
CA ASN A 82 13.64 -12.40 -8.13
C ASN A 82 12.12 -12.28 -8.36
N LEU A 83 11.37 -11.76 -7.38
CA LEU A 83 9.92 -11.63 -7.48
C LEU A 83 9.53 -10.66 -8.59
N SER A 84 8.72 -11.13 -9.53
CA SER A 84 8.01 -10.24 -10.45
C SER A 84 6.68 -9.78 -9.85
N PHE A 85 6.16 -8.64 -10.30
CA PHE A 85 4.84 -8.18 -9.87
C PHE A 85 3.72 -9.16 -10.22
N ALA A 86 3.81 -9.84 -11.38
CA ALA A 86 2.81 -10.84 -11.79
C ALA A 86 2.72 -12.01 -10.80
N GLU A 87 3.85 -12.44 -10.24
CA GLU A 87 3.90 -13.45 -9.17
C GLU A 87 3.48 -12.90 -7.80
N ALA A 88 3.77 -11.62 -7.51
CA ALA A 88 3.41 -10.98 -6.24
C ALA A 88 1.91 -10.71 -6.11
N ARG A 89 1.27 -10.38 -7.24
CA ARG A 89 -0.13 -9.92 -7.30
C ARG A 89 -1.12 -10.87 -6.60
N PRO A 90 -1.11 -12.20 -6.82
CA PRO A 90 -2.02 -13.11 -6.13
C PRO A 90 -1.88 -13.06 -4.61
N ALA A 91 -0.65 -12.98 -4.07
CA ALA A 91 -0.41 -12.91 -2.62
C ALA A 91 -0.89 -11.57 -2.03
N LEU A 92 -0.67 -10.47 -2.76
CA LEU A 92 -1.16 -9.14 -2.37
C LEU A 92 -2.69 -9.09 -2.36
N GLU A 93 -3.34 -9.60 -3.42
CA GLU A 93 -4.80 -9.69 -3.51
C GLU A 93 -5.37 -10.59 -2.42
N GLN A 94 -4.73 -11.73 -2.12
CA GLN A 94 -5.16 -12.62 -1.05
C GLN A 94 -5.06 -11.96 0.33
N GLY A 95 -4.02 -11.16 0.58
CA GLY A 95 -3.90 -10.35 1.80
C GLY A 95 -5.08 -9.38 1.95
N LEU A 96 -5.42 -8.65 0.88
CA LEU A 96 -6.57 -7.76 0.85
C LEU A 96 -7.89 -8.51 1.09
N VAL A 97 -8.12 -9.60 0.36
CA VAL A 97 -9.35 -10.42 0.49
C VAL A 97 -9.48 -10.96 1.91
N LYS A 98 -8.40 -11.46 2.50
CA LYS A 98 -8.42 -11.96 3.89
C LYS A 98 -8.82 -10.87 4.88
N THR A 99 -8.29 -9.65 4.73
CA THR A 99 -8.68 -8.53 5.58
C THR A 99 -10.14 -8.14 5.39
N LEU A 100 -10.61 -8.05 4.14
CA LEU A 100 -12.00 -7.72 3.83
C LEU A 100 -12.98 -8.78 4.36
N ALA A 101 -12.66 -10.06 4.20
CA ALA A 101 -13.43 -11.19 4.72
C ALA A 101 -13.39 -11.32 6.25
N GLY A 102 -12.51 -10.59 6.94
CA GLY A 102 -12.54 -10.49 8.40
C GLY A 102 -13.47 -9.39 8.92
N ILE A 103 -13.98 -8.52 8.03
CA ILE A 103 -14.88 -7.42 8.39
C ILE A 103 -16.36 -7.82 8.21
N PHE A 104 -16.65 -8.80 7.36
CA PHE A 104 -17.99 -9.34 7.06
C PHE A 104 -18.03 -10.84 7.32
#